data_AF-A0A1B6J361-F1
#
_entry.id   AF-A0A1B6J361-F1
#
_cell.length_a   1.000
_cell.length_b   1.000
_cell.length_c   1.000
_cell.angle_alpha   90.00
_cell.angle_beta   90.00
_cell.angle_gamma   90.00
#
_symmetry.space_group_name_H-M   'P 1'
#
loop_
_entity.id
_entity.type
_entity.pdbx_description
1 polymer ?
#
loop_
_entity_poly.entity_id
_entity_poly.type
_entity_poly.pdbx_seq_one_letter_code
_entity_poly.pdbx_strand_id
1 'polypeptide(L)'
;MALNLARKCIGQVPARCIASLASLPETHQMLQKTCRDFAEAELKPHAAKFDKEHLYPKDQIKKMGELGLMAVDVPEEFGGTGLDYLAYAIAMEEISRGCASAGVIMSVNNSLYLGPILKFGNQKQKENFITPFANGVKIGCFALSEPGNGS
;
A
#
# COMPACT_ATOMS: atom_id res chain seq x y z
N MET A 1 40.71 -25.26 -32.07
CA MET A 1 39.57 -24.46 -32.56
C MET A 1 38.28 -24.83 -31.80
N ALA A 2 38.30 -24.86 -30.46
CA ALA A 2 37.15 -25.31 -29.66
C ALA A 2 37.12 -24.73 -28.23
N LEU A 3 37.65 -23.52 -28.01
CA LEU A 3 37.68 -22.88 -26.68
C LEU A 3 37.06 -21.47 -26.64
N ASN A 4 36.56 -20.94 -27.76
CA ASN A 4 36.02 -19.57 -27.84
C ASN A 4 34.48 -19.47 -27.91
N LEU A 5 33.75 -20.58 -27.74
CA LEU A 5 32.27 -20.57 -27.87
C LEU A 5 31.52 -20.54 -26.52
N ALA A 6 32.19 -20.75 -25.38
CA ALA A 6 31.52 -20.83 -24.08
C ALA A 6 31.34 -19.49 -23.34
N ARG A 7 31.72 -18.35 -23.94
CA ARG A 7 31.55 -17.01 -23.32
C ARG A 7 30.30 -16.25 -23.77
N LYS A 8 29.47 -16.81 -24.66
CA LYS A 8 28.29 -16.13 -25.22
C LYS A 8 26.96 -16.39 -24.49
N CYS A 9 26.92 -17.24 -23.46
CA CYS A 9 25.66 -17.64 -22.80
C CYS A 9 25.47 -17.13 -21.36
N ILE A 10 26.37 -16.31 -20.84
CA ILE A 10 26.12 -15.62 -19.57
C ILE A 10 25.57 -14.24 -19.95
N GLY A 11 24.24 -14.19 -20.10
CA GLY A 11 23.54 -12.91 -20.21
C GLY A 11 24.03 -11.99 -19.10
N GLN A 12 24.38 -10.75 -19.45
CA GLN A 12 24.67 -9.72 -18.46
C GLN A 12 23.47 -9.66 -17.52
N VAL A 13 23.61 -10.21 -16.32
CA VAL A 13 22.71 -9.88 -15.22
C VAL A 13 22.88 -8.38 -15.04
N PRO A 14 21.87 -7.54 -15.31
CA PRO A 14 22.01 -6.12 -15.08
C PRO A 14 22.44 -5.96 -13.63
N ALA A 15 23.54 -5.25 -13.42
CA ALA A 15 24.03 -4.95 -12.08
C ALA A 15 22.83 -4.52 -11.24
N ARG A 16 22.63 -5.12 -10.06
CA ARG A 16 21.59 -4.70 -9.12
C ARG A 16 21.75 -3.21 -8.93
N CYS A 17 20.94 -2.42 -9.63
CA CYS A 17 20.84 -1.01 -9.39
C CYS A 17 20.24 -0.94 -8.00
N ILE A 18 21.06 -0.63 -7.00
CA ILE A 18 20.56 -0.34 -5.67
C ILE A 18 19.58 0.81 -5.89
N ALA A 19 18.29 0.54 -5.80
CA ALA A 19 17.26 1.55 -5.92
C ALA A 19 17.52 2.58 -4.81
N SER A 20 18.11 3.71 -5.18
CA SER A 20 18.40 4.79 -4.25
C SER A 20 17.15 5.62 -4.09
N LEU A 21 16.82 6.03 -2.87
CA LEU A 21 15.72 6.98 -2.63
C LEU A 21 15.83 8.23 -3.54
N ALA A 22 17.05 8.70 -3.80
CA ALA A 22 17.33 9.84 -4.67
C ALA A 22 16.97 9.62 -6.16
N SER A 23 16.70 8.38 -6.57
CA SER A 23 16.28 8.02 -7.93
C SER A 23 14.77 7.97 -8.12
N LEU A 24 13.98 8.08 -7.05
CA LEU A 24 12.53 8.15 -7.11
C LEU A 24 12.06 9.56 -7.53
N PRO A 25 10.88 9.70 -8.15
CA PRO A 25 10.29 11.02 -8.37
C PRO A 25 10.12 11.77 -7.04
N GLU A 26 10.20 13.10 -7.08
CA GLU A 26 10.15 13.95 -5.87
C GLU A 26 8.87 13.71 -5.06
N THR A 27 7.73 13.53 -5.72
CA THR A 27 6.45 13.17 -5.08
C THR A 27 6.56 11.87 -4.27
N HIS A 28 7.20 10.83 -4.80
CA HIS A 28 7.41 9.56 -4.10
C HIS A 28 8.38 9.70 -2.92
N GLN A 29 9.43 10.52 -3.06
CA GLN A 29 10.35 10.82 -1.96
C GLN A 29 9.64 11.57 -0.81
N MET A 30 8.83 12.57 -1.13
CA MET A 30 8.04 13.31 -0.15
C MET A 30 7.00 12.42 0.53
N LEU A 31 6.32 11.56 -0.23
CA LEU A 31 5.38 10.58 0.31
C LEU A 31 6.09 9.62 1.27
N GLN A 32 7.24 9.08 0.88
CA GLN A 32 8.04 8.19 1.72
C GLN A 32 8.39 8.86 3.05
N LYS A 33 8.90 10.10 3.01
CA LYS A 33 9.23 10.86 4.22
C LYS A 33 7.99 11.09 5.09
N THR A 34 6.87 11.47 4.48
CA THR A 34 5.61 11.70 5.20
C THR A 34 5.13 10.44 5.91
N CYS A 35 5.11 9.31 5.20
CA CYS A 35 4.69 8.02 5.76
C CYS A 35 5.65 7.54 6.84
N ARG A 36 6.96 7.76 6.67
CA ARG A 36 7.99 7.44 7.65
C ARG A 36 7.80 8.22 8.94
N ASP A 37 7.64 9.54 8.83
CA ASP A 37 7.45 10.42 9.98
C ASP A 37 6.15 10.06 10.73
N PHE A 38 5.07 9.77 9.99
CA PHE A 38 3.83 9.27 10.56
C PHE A 38 4.02 7.93 11.28
N ALA A 39 4.70 6.97 10.66
CA ALA A 39 4.92 5.66 11.25
C ALA A 39 5.72 5.72 12.56
N GLU A 40 6.77 6.55 12.62
CA GLU A 40 7.57 6.75 13.84
C GLU A 40 6.79 7.47 14.94
N ALA A 41 5.94 8.44 14.59
CA ALA A 41 5.21 9.25 15.57
C ALA A 41 3.90 8.62 16.06
N GLU A 42 3.15 7.96 15.18
CA GLU A 42 1.74 7.58 15.41
C GLU A 42 1.50 6.07 15.45
N LEU A 43 2.38 5.27 14.85
CA LEU A 43 2.21 3.81 14.80
C LEU A 43 3.15 3.10 15.77
N LYS A 44 4.46 3.33 15.63
CA LYS A 44 5.52 2.62 16.36
C LYS A 44 5.38 2.70 17.89
N PRO A 45 5.01 3.84 18.51
CA PRO A 45 4.84 3.90 19.96
C PRO A 45 3.69 3.02 20.49
N HIS A 46 2.73 2.69 19.65
CA HIS A 46 1.52 1.96 20.03
C HIS A 46 1.50 0.51 19.53
N ALA A 47 2.34 0.15 18.55
CA ALA A 47 2.33 -1.16 17.89
C ALA A 47 2.40 -2.34 18.86
N ALA A 48 3.29 -2.29 19.87
CA ALA A 48 3.42 -3.36 20.86
C ALA A 48 2.16 -3.56 21.72
N LYS A 49 1.42 -2.46 22.00
CA LYS A 49 0.15 -2.54 22.71
C LYS A 49 -0.94 -3.13 21.82
N PHE A 50 -1.04 -2.67 20.57
CA PHE A 50 -2.02 -3.18 19.62
C PHE A 50 -1.88 -4.69 19.41
N ASP A 51 -0.65 -5.16 19.29
CA ASP A 51 -0.34 -6.58 19.19
C ASP A 51 -0.75 -7.34 20.47
N LYS A 52 -0.20 -6.94 21.63
CA LYS A 52 -0.43 -7.66 22.89
C LYS A 52 -1.90 -7.73 23.33
N GLU A 53 -2.67 -6.69 23.04
CA GLU A 53 -4.06 -6.56 23.46
C GLU A 53 -5.07 -6.86 22.32
N HIS A 54 -4.59 -7.25 21.13
CA HIS A 54 -5.41 -7.47 19.93
C HIS A 54 -6.31 -6.27 19.59
N LEU A 55 -5.79 -5.05 19.77
CA LEU A 55 -6.56 -3.83 19.55
C LEU A 55 -6.49 -3.38 18.08
N TYR A 56 -7.66 -3.01 17.55
CA TYR A 56 -7.74 -2.31 16.28
C TYR A 56 -7.25 -0.86 16.43
N PRO A 57 -6.29 -0.39 15.61
CA PRO A 57 -5.67 0.94 15.73
C PRO A 57 -6.57 2.05 15.14
N LYS A 58 -7.77 2.22 15.73
CA LYS A 58 -8.86 3.04 15.16
C LYS A 58 -8.46 4.48 14.84
N ASP A 59 -7.79 5.14 15.77
CA ASP A 59 -7.42 6.54 15.61
C ASP A 59 -6.32 6.71 14.55
N GLN A 60 -5.38 5.77 14.49
CA GLN A 60 -4.32 5.75 13.49
C GLN A 60 -4.88 5.52 12.09
N ILE A 61 -5.84 4.59 11.91
CA ILE A 61 -6.49 4.38 10.61
C ILE A 61 -7.24 5.62 10.15
N LYS A 62 -7.92 6.32 11.06
CA LYS A 62 -8.58 7.59 10.73
C LYS A 62 -7.55 8.64 10.25
N LYS A 63 -6.45 8.82 10.98
CA LYS A 63 -5.36 9.75 10.58
C LYS A 63 -4.73 9.36 9.25
N MET A 64 -4.53 8.06 8.98
CA MET A 64 -4.05 7.57 7.69
C MET A 64 -5.02 7.92 6.54
N GLY A 65 -6.33 7.86 6.79
CA GLY A 65 -7.36 8.31 5.86
C GLY A 65 -7.31 9.82 5.58
N GLU A 66 -7.07 10.64 6.61
CA GLU A 66 -6.87 12.09 6.48
C GLU A 66 -5.61 12.44 5.65
N LEU A 67 -4.60 11.57 5.66
CA LEU A 67 -3.40 11.66 4.81
C LEU A 67 -3.57 11.11 3.39
N GLY A 68 -4.75 10.56 3.06
CA GLY A 68 -5.02 9.95 1.74
C GLY A 68 -4.46 8.55 1.55
N LEU A 69 -3.91 7.91 2.60
CA LEU A 69 -3.27 6.60 2.50
C LEU A 69 -4.25 5.44 2.34
N MET A 70 -5.56 5.68 2.53
CA MET A 70 -6.59 4.65 2.42
C MET A 70 -7.13 4.48 0.99
N ALA A 71 -6.72 5.33 0.04
CA ALA A 71 -7.14 5.29 -1.36
C ALA A 71 -6.11 5.94 -2.30
N VAL A 72 -4.90 5.37 -2.33
CA VAL A 72 -3.72 5.96 -3.00
C VAL A 72 -3.91 6.02 -4.52
N ASP A 73 -4.20 4.87 -5.15
CA ASP A 73 -4.37 4.73 -6.61
C ASP A 73 -5.78 5.11 -7.11
N VAL A 74 -6.68 5.50 -6.20
CA VAL A 74 -8.04 5.89 -6.56
C VAL A 74 -8.03 7.32 -7.12
N PRO A 75 -8.73 7.59 -8.24
CA PRO A 75 -8.87 8.94 -8.79
C PRO A 75 -9.45 9.96 -7.81
N GLU A 76 -9.04 11.22 -7.94
CA GLU A 76 -9.51 12.32 -7.10
C GLU A 76 -11.03 12.52 -7.16
N GLU A 77 -11.67 12.22 -8.30
CA GLU A 77 -13.14 12.30 -8.44
C GLU A 77 -13.91 11.37 -7.49
N PHE A 78 -13.25 10.32 -6.98
CA PHE A 78 -13.79 9.41 -5.97
C PHE A 78 -13.17 9.63 -4.58
N GLY A 79 -12.45 10.73 -4.39
CA GLY A 79 -11.84 11.11 -3.11
C GLY A 79 -10.51 10.40 -2.80
N GLY A 80 -9.87 9.76 -3.78
CA GLY A 80 -8.51 9.24 -3.65
C GLY A 80 -7.43 10.26 -3.98
N THR A 81 -6.17 9.83 -3.98
CA THR A 81 -5.03 10.72 -4.25
C THR A 81 -4.59 10.76 -5.72
N GLY A 82 -5.08 9.84 -6.55
CA GLY A 82 -4.68 9.72 -7.96
C GLY A 82 -3.20 9.40 -8.19
N LEU A 83 -2.49 8.93 -7.15
CA LEU A 83 -1.11 8.47 -7.24
C LEU A 83 -1.05 7.07 -7.86
N ASP A 84 0.15 6.49 -7.98
CA ASP A 84 0.36 5.20 -8.61
C ASP A 84 0.65 4.07 -7.61
N TYR A 85 0.71 2.83 -8.11
CA TYR A 85 1.06 1.67 -7.30
C TYR A 85 2.48 1.71 -6.71
N LEU A 86 3.42 2.49 -7.29
CA LEU A 86 4.75 2.67 -6.72
C LEU A 86 4.67 3.53 -5.45
N ALA A 87 3.90 4.62 -5.49
CA ALA A 87 3.59 5.45 -4.33
C ALA A 87 2.89 4.64 -3.25
N TYR A 88 1.91 3.81 -3.64
CA TYR A 88 1.23 2.89 -2.73
C TYR A 88 2.18 1.90 -2.06
N ALA A 89 3.09 1.27 -2.81
CA ALA A 89 4.06 0.32 -2.27
C ALA A 89 5.01 0.99 -1.27
N ILE A 90 5.51 2.18 -1.60
CA ILE A 90 6.37 2.99 -0.73
C ILE A 90 5.64 3.35 0.58
N ALA A 91 4.39 3.83 0.48
CA ALA A 91 3.61 4.18 1.65
C ALA A 91 3.33 2.95 2.52
N MET A 92 2.93 1.82 1.92
CA MET A 92 2.68 0.57 2.63
C MET A 92 3.94 0.07 3.36
N GLU A 93 5.11 0.16 2.73
CA GLU A 93 6.39 -0.24 3.36
C GLU A 93 6.64 0.55 4.65
N GLU A 94 6.55 1.89 4.59
CA GLU A 94 6.83 2.75 5.74
C GLU A 94 5.77 2.56 6.85
N ILE A 95 4.48 2.46 6.51
CA ILE A 95 3.40 2.20 7.47
C ILE A 95 3.60 0.85 8.15
N SER A 96 3.91 -0.20 7.37
CA SER A 96 4.14 -1.55 7.89
C SER A 96 5.37 -1.62 8.80
N ARG A 97 6.38 -0.78 8.55
CA ARG A 97 7.55 -0.64 9.42
C ARG A 97 7.19 -0.11 10.80
N GLY A 98 6.18 0.75 10.90
CA GLY A 98 5.66 1.25 12.18
C GLY A 98 4.71 0.27 12.86
N CYS A 99 3.76 -0.30 12.12
CA CYS A 99 2.81 -1.30 12.61
C CYS A 99 2.29 -2.18 11.46
N ALA A 100 2.64 -3.47 11.49
CA ALA A 100 2.21 -4.43 10.47
C ALA A 100 0.68 -4.54 10.36
N SER A 101 -0.06 -4.48 11.49
CA SER A 101 -1.52 -4.53 11.48
C SER A 101 -2.14 -3.32 10.77
N ALA A 102 -1.62 -2.12 10.98
CA ALA A 102 -2.06 -0.93 10.24
C ALA A 102 -1.73 -1.04 8.75
N GLY A 103 -0.55 -1.57 8.41
CA GLY A 103 -0.12 -1.85 7.04
C GLY A 103 -1.07 -2.80 6.30
N VAL A 104 -1.47 -3.91 6.92
CA VAL A 104 -2.41 -4.85 6.26
C VAL A 104 -3.84 -4.28 6.17
N ILE A 105 -4.29 -3.48 7.13
CA ILE A 105 -5.59 -2.78 7.04
C ILE A 105 -5.60 -1.81 5.85
N MET A 106 -4.53 -1.01 5.69
CA MET A 106 -4.34 -0.14 4.52
C MET A 106 -4.32 -0.96 3.23
N SER A 107 -3.60 -2.08 3.23
CA SER A 107 -3.44 -2.93 2.05
C SER A 107 -4.76 -3.52 1.55
N VAL A 108 -5.54 -4.09 2.47
CA VAL A 108 -6.86 -4.66 2.17
C VAL A 108 -7.80 -3.60 1.61
N ASN A 109 -7.84 -2.40 2.20
CA ASN A 109 -8.71 -1.33 1.70
C ASN A 109 -8.31 -0.89 0.30
N ASN A 110 -7.03 -0.58 0.07
CA ASN A 110 -6.54 -0.10 -1.23
C ASN A 110 -6.68 -1.16 -2.32
N SER A 111 -6.11 -2.35 -2.12
CA SER A 111 -5.95 -3.33 -3.19
C SER A 111 -7.14 -4.29 -3.31
N LEU A 112 -7.60 -4.85 -2.18
CA LEU A 112 -8.57 -5.94 -2.23
C LEU A 112 -10.02 -5.45 -2.21
N TYR A 113 -10.28 -4.26 -1.67
CA TYR A 113 -11.60 -3.65 -1.70
C TYR A 113 -11.76 -2.64 -2.82
N LEU A 114 -10.99 -1.53 -2.79
CA LEU A 114 -11.14 -0.44 -3.76
C LEU A 114 -10.68 -0.87 -5.16
N GLY A 115 -9.58 -1.61 -5.27
CA GLY A 115 -9.03 -2.12 -6.53
C GLY A 115 -10.06 -2.80 -7.46
N PRO A 116 -10.76 -3.88 -7.05
CA PRO A 116 -11.74 -4.53 -7.90
C PRO A 116 -12.95 -3.64 -8.23
N ILE A 117 -13.40 -2.79 -7.30
CA ILE A 117 -14.53 -1.88 -7.55
C ILE A 117 -14.13 -0.81 -8.57
N LEU A 118 -12.92 -0.26 -8.46
CA LEU A 118 -12.40 0.73 -9.39
C LEU A 118 -12.25 0.15 -10.80
N LYS A 119 -11.73 -1.09 -10.89
CA LYS A 119 -11.45 -1.75 -12.16
C LYS A 119 -12.71 -2.29 -12.85
N PHE A 120 -13.66 -2.83 -12.11
CA PHE A 120 -14.80 -3.59 -12.67
C PHE A 120 -16.17 -2.99 -12.35
N GLY A 121 -16.25 -2.06 -11.41
CA GLY A 121 -17.51 -1.42 -11.04
C GLY A 121 -18.01 -0.44 -12.11
N ASN A 122 -19.33 -0.31 -12.23
CA ASN A 122 -19.94 0.79 -12.97
C ASN A 122 -19.88 2.10 -12.18
N GLN A 123 -20.22 3.22 -12.82
CA GLN A 123 -20.14 4.55 -12.20
C GLN A 123 -20.89 4.63 -10.86
N LYS A 124 -22.13 4.12 -10.81
CA LYS A 124 -22.95 4.11 -9.60
C LYS A 124 -22.32 3.26 -8.49
N GLN A 125 -21.65 2.15 -8.82
CA GLN A 125 -20.92 1.34 -7.84
C GLN A 125 -19.70 2.08 -7.31
N LYS A 126 -18.94 2.77 -8.17
CA LYS A 126 -17.79 3.57 -7.76
C LYS A 126 -18.20 4.67 -6.78
N GLU A 127 -19.23 5.44 -7.10
CA GLU A 127 -19.73 6.51 -6.22
C GLU A 127 -20.20 5.98 -4.85
N ASN A 128 -20.90 4.85 -4.83
CA ASN A 128 -21.47 4.31 -3.59
C ASN A 128 -20.46 3.52 -2.74
N PHE A 129 -19.43 2.93 -3.36
CA PHE A 129 -18.55 1.97 -2.68
C PHE A 129 -17.07 2.36 -2.67
N ILE A 130 -16.65 3.37 -3.43
CA ILE A 130 -15.28 3.94 -3.32
C ILE A 130 -15.30 5.17 -2.44
N THR A 131 -16.09 6.20 -2.80
CA THR A 131 -16.07 7.51 -2.13
C THR A 131 -16.23 7.43 -0.60
N PRO A 132 -17.14 6.61 -0.04
CA PRO A 132 -17.30 6.52 1.42
C PRO A 132 -16.16 5.80 2.15
N PHE A 133 -15.25 5.15 1.42
CA PHE A 133 -14.16 4.30 1.92
C PHE A 133 -12.77 4.89 1.62
N ALA A 134 -12.72 6.05 0.96
CA ALA A 134 -11.47 6.68 0.56
C ALA A 134 -10.73 7.39 1.71
N ASN A 135 -11.47 7.87 2.72
CA ASN A 135 -10.94 8.70 3.81
C ASN A 135 -10.74 7.97 5.14
N GLY A 136 -10.79 6.63 5.16
CA GLY A 136 -10.57 5.83 6.36
C GLY A 136 -11.70 5.86 7.42
N VAL A 137 -12.81 6.57 7.19
CA VAL A 137 -13.98 6.53 8.09
C VAL A 137 -14.71 5.19 7.98
N LYS A 138 -14.79 4.64 6.77
CA LYS A 138 -15.18 3.26 6.52
C LYS A 138 -14.01 2.53 5.87
N ILE A 139 -13.91 1.23 6.15
CA ILE A 139 -12.93 0.35 5.53
C ILE A 139 -13.61 -0.89 4.97
N GLY A 140 -13.08 -1.40 3.87
CA GLY A 140 -13.56 -2.60 3.21
C GLY A 140 -12.84 -3.87 3.65
N CYS A 141 -13.34 -4.99 3.15
CA CYS A 141 -12.73 -6.31 3.31
C CYS A 141 -12.86 -7.11 2.01
N PHE A 142 -12.21 -8.27 1.96
CA PHE A 142 -12.27 -9.17 0.82
C PHE A 142 -12.43 -10.61 1.31
N ALA A 143 -13.50 -11.26 0.86
CA ALA A 143 -13.90 -12.60 1.29
C ALA A 143 -13.85 -13.55 0.10
N LEU A 144 -12.70 -14.20 -0.07
CA LEU A 144 -12.48 -15.25 -1.08
C LEU A 144 -12.27 -16.62 -0.44
N SER A 145 -11.42 -16.69 0.58
CA SER A 145 -11.06 -17.94 1.25
C SER A 145 -12.23 -18.53 2.03
N GLU A 146 -12.28 -19.85 2.07
CA GLU A 146 -13.27 -20.66 2.78
C GLU A 146 -12.57 -21.67 3.69
N PRO A 147 -13.24 -22.28 4.70
CA PRO A 147 -12.60 -23.21 5.63
C PRO A 147 -11.84 -24.38 5.00
N GLY A 148 -12.23 -24.80 3.78
CA GLY A 148 -11.56 -25.86 3.02
C GLY A 148 -10.78 -25.42 1.78
N ASN A 149 -10.76 -24.12 1.44
CA ASN A 149 -10.25 -23.62 0.15
C ASN A 149 -9.44 -22.31 0.30
N GLY A 150 -8.18 -22.29 -0.14
CA GLY A 150 -7.39 -21.06 -0.10
C GLY A 150 -6.02 -21.02 -0.80
N SER A 151 -5.36 -22.16 -1.00
CA SER A 151 -3.99 -22.24 -1.55
C SER A 151 -3.91 -22.02 -3.06
#